data_AF-A0A2S2CYS4-F1
#
_entry.id   AF-A0A2S2CYS4-F1
#
_cell.length_a   1.000
_cell.length_b   1.000
_cell.length_c   1.000
_cell.angle_alpha   90.00
_cell.angle_beta   90.00
_cell.angle_gamma   90.00
#
_symmetry.space_group_name_H-M   'P 1'
#
loop_
_entity.id
_entity.type
_entity.pdbx_description
1 polymer ?
#
loop_
_entity_poly.entity_id
_entity_poly.type
_entity_poly.pdbx_seq_one_letter_code
_entity_poly.pdbx_strand_id
1 'polypeptide(L)'
;MSKMTMWAETDMRGFTAECLFNEDARTFEVLVSASGPWLCRSDSFPCGREPVPDMAEADRDQSIALAERLIREVAQDLGDH
;
A
#
# COMPACT_ATOMS: atom_id res chain seq x y z
N MET A 1 -15.08 -11.91 1.74
CA MET A 1 -13.76 -11.25 1.65
C MET A 1 -13.82 -10.32 0.46
N SER A 2 -14.07 -9.04 0.72
CA SER A 2 -14.08 -8.00 -0.31
C SER A 2 -12.73 -7.29 -0.26
N LYS A 3 -12.12 -7.09 -1.44
CA LYS A 3 -10.91 -6.26 -1.59
C LYS A 3 -11.27 -5.08 -2.46
N MET A 4 -11.00 -3.87 -1.97
CA MET A 4 -11.28 -2.64 -2.70
C MET A 4 -9.98 -1.86 -2.91
N THR A 5 -9.68 -1.50 -4.15
CA THR A 5 -8.53 -0.63 -4.45
C THR A 5 -8.85 0.79 -4.01
N MET A 6 -8.03 1.32 -3.11
CA MET A 6 -8.16 2.68 -2.59
C MET A 6 -7.41 3.67 -3.47
N TRP A 7 -6.20 3.31 -3.86
CA TRP A 7 -5.39 4.04 -4.83
C TRP A 7 -4.29 3.13 -5.39
N ALA A 8 -3.80 3.46 -6.57
CA ALA A 8 -2.63 2.86 -7.17
C ALA A 8 -1.85 3.93 -7.95
N GLU A 9 -0.53 3.91 -7.85
CA GLU A 9 0.36 4.85 -8.53
C GLU A 9 1.58 4.11 -9.10
N THR A 10 2.06 4.56 -10.25
CA THR A 10 3.30 4.06 -10.85
C THR A 10 4.25 5.23 -11.09
N ASP A 11 5.49 5.10 -10.63
CA ASP A 11 6.51 6.13 -10.82
C ASP A 11 7.18 6.06 -12.21
N MET A 12 8.00 7.06 -12.53
CA MET A 12 8.72 7.13 -13.81
C MET A 12 9.80 6.04 -13.98
N ARG A 13 10.21 5.38 -12.89
CA ARG A 13 11.18 4.28 -12.89
C ARG A 13 10.50 2.93 -13.09
N GLY A 14 9.16 2.89 -13.10
CA GLY A 14 8.35 1.70 -13.28
C GLY A 14 8.04 0.95 -11.99
N PHE A 15 8.27 1.56 -10.82
CA PHE A 15 7.78 1.03 -9.54
C PHE A 15 6.31 1.37 -9.38
N THR A 16 5.51 0.38 -9.01
CA THR A 16 4.07 0.54 -8.75
C THR A 16 3.81 0.37 -7.27
N ALA A 17 3.08 1.31 -6.67
CA ALA A 17 2.48 1.15 -5.35
C ALA A 17 0.96 1.02 -5.46
N GLU A 18 0.39 0.14 -4.65
CA GLU A 18 -1.05 -0.09 -4.57
C GLU A 18 -1.49 -0.17 -3.11
N CYS A 19 -2.60 0.49 -2.80
CA CYS A 19 -3.27 0.43 -1.51
C CYS A 19 -4.64 -0.22 -1.67
N LEU A 20 -4.84 -1.32 -0.95
CA LEU A 20 -6.06 -2.12 -0.93
C LEU A 20 -6.68 -2.08 0.46
N PHE A 21 -7.99 -1.88 0.53
CA PHE A 21 -8.76 -2.15 1.73
C PHE A 21 -9.22 -3.61 1.73
N ASN A 22 -8.92 -4.32 2.81
CA ASN A 22 -9.36 -5.67 3.08
C ASN A 22 -10.40 -5.65 4.20
N GLU A 23 -11.64 -5.94 3.85
CA GLU A 23 -12.70 -6.16 4.83
C GLU A 23 -12.70 -7.64 5.24
N ASP A 24 -12.18 -7.89 6.44
CA ASP A 24 -12.45 -9.12 7.17
C ASP A 24 -13.50 -8.85 8.24
N ALA A 25 -14.32 -9.86 8.59
CA ALA A 25 -15.52 -9.75 9.42
C ALA A 25 -15.29 -9.20 10.85
N ARG A 26 -14.04 -8.88 11.22
CA ARG A 26 -13.63 -8.43 12.55
C ARG A 26 -12.70 -7.22 12.54
N THR A 27 -12.06 -6.89 11.42
CA THR A 27 -11.03 -5.86 11.35
C THR A 27 -11.04 -5.14 10.01
N PHE A 28 -10.89 -3.83 10.05
CA PHE A 28 -10.58 -3.02 8.89
C PHE A 28 -9.07 -3.03 8.72
N GLU A 29 -8.59 -3.62 7.63
CA GLU A 29 -7.15 -3.69 7.34
C GLU A 29 -6.86 -3.03 6.01
N VAL A 30 -5.81 -2.21 5.98
CA VAL A 30 -5.27 -1.65 4.74
C VAL A 30 -3.98 -2.37 4.42
N LEU A 31 -3.93 -2.95 3.23
CA LEU A 31 -2.76 -3.59 2.64
C LEU A 31 -2.13 -2.64 1.64
N VAL A 32 -0.85 -2.33 1.81
CA VAL A 32 -0.06 -1.56 0.86
C VAL A 32 0.97 -2.48 0.24
N SER A 33 1.14 -2.40 -1.07
CA SER A 33 2.16 -3.13 -1.79
C SER A 33 2.97 -2.20 -2.69
N ALA A 34 4.25 -2.52 -2.87
CA ALA A 34 5.11 -1.93 -3.87
C ALA A 34 5.72 -3.04 -4.73
N SER A 35 5.76 -2.82 -6.04
CA SER A 35 6.27 -3.77 -7.01
C SER A 35 7.24 -3.09 -7.97
N GLY A 36 8.36 -3.74 -8.23
CA GLY A 36 9.33 -3.38 -9.26
C GLY A 36 9.61 -4.59 -10.17
N PRO A 37 10.63 -4.52 -11.03
CA PRO A 37 11.04 -5.64 -11.86
C PRO A 37 11.28 -6.91 -11.05
N TRP A 38 10.41 -7.91 -11.19
CA TRP A 38 10.52 -9.24 -10.57
C TRP A 38 10.51 -9.28 -9.03
N LEU A 39 10.21 -8.16 -8.38
CA LEU A 39 10.17 -8.05 -6.92
C LEU A 39 8.90 -7.32 -6.46
N CYS A 40 8.24 -7.88 -5.46
CA CYS A 40 7.06 -7.30 -4.84
C CYS A 40 7.21 -7.38 -3.32
N ARG A 41 6.88 -6.30 -2.63
CA ARG A 41 6.84 -6.19 -1.18
C ARG A 41 5.47 -5.68 -0.78
N SER A 42 4.94 -6.17 0.33
CA SER A 42 3.69 -5.68 0.88
C SER A 42 3.75 -5.65 2.40
N ASP A 43 2.97 -4.75 2.98
CA ASP A 43 2.81 -4.60 4.41
C ASP A 43 1.38 -4.09 4.68
N SER A 44 0.86 -4.33 5.88
CA SER A 44 -0.50 -3.94 6.22
C SER A 44 -0.60 -3.28 7.59
N PHE A 45 -1.67 -2.51 7.79
CA PHE A 45 -1.96 -1.89 9.06
C PHE A 45 -3.46 -1.88 9.36
N PRO A 46 -3.85 -1.96 10.65
CA PRO A 46 -5.25 -1.87 11.03
C PRO A 46 -5.74 -0.42 10.94
N CYS A 47 -6.97 -0.24 10.44
CA CYS A 47 -7.67 1.04 10.44
C CYS A 47 -8.69 1.09 11.58
N GLY A 48 -8.86 2.28 12.17
CA GLY A 48 -9.82 2.49 13.26
C GLY A 48 -11.28 2.51 12.80
N ARG A 49 -11.52 2.67 11.49
CA ARG A 49 -12.84 2.73 10.85
C ARG A 49 -12.77 2.19 9.44
N GLU A 50 -13.94 1.91 8.87
CA GLU A 50 -14.07 1.59 7.46
C GLU A 50 -13.55 2.77 6.61
N PRO A 51 -12.57 2.57 5.72
CA PRO A 51 -11.95 3.63 4.94
C PRO A 51 -12.72 3.95 3.65
N VAL A 52 -13.92 3.39 3.45
CA VAL A 52 -14.75 3.58 2.26
C VAL A 52 -15.97 4.42 2.62
N PRO A 53 -16.39 5.41 1.81
CA PRO A 53 -15.79 5.85 0.54
C PRO A 53 -14.54 6.71 0.69
N ASP A 54 -14.30 7.27 1.88
CA ASP A 54 -13.20 8.20 2.15
C ASP A 54 -12.33 7.72 3.31
N MET A 55 -11.08 7.40 2.99
CA MET A 55 -10.08 7.01 3.97
C MET A 55 -9.81 8.18 4.94
N ALA A 56 -9.62 7.90 6.23
CA ALA A 56 -9.20 8.95 7.15
C ALA A 56 -7.86 9.54 6.70
N GLU A 57 -7.67 10.84 6.87
CA GLU A 57 -6.43 11.52 6.49
C GLU A 57 -5.20 10.86 7.12
N ALA A 58 -5.27 10.48 8.40
CA ALA A 58 -4.21 9.76 9.08
C ALA A 58 -3.92 8.37 8.46
N ASP A 59 -4.96 7.61 8.11
CA ASP A 59 -4.81 6.30 7.46
C ASP A 59 -4.23 6.47 6.04
N ARG A 60 -4.63 7.54 5.35
CA ARG A 60 -4.12 7.88 4.02
C ARG A 60 -2.64 8.24 4.06
N ASP A 61 -2.25 9.15 4.95
CA ASP A 61 -0.86 9.56 5.14
C ASP A 61 0.01 8.36 5.52
N GLN A 62 -0.49 7.49 6.39
CA GLN A 62 0.18 6.24 6.75
C GLN A 62 0.33 5.31 5.54
N SER A 63 -0.70 5.16 4.70
CA SER A 63 -0.62 4.33 3.49
C SER A 63 0.43 4.84 2.50
N ILE A 64 0.55 6.16 2.35
CA ILE A 64 1.53 6.81 1.47
C ILE A 64 2.95 6.61 2.03
N ALA A 65 3.15 6.88 3.32
CA ALA A 65 4.44 6.67 3.96
C ALA A 65 4.92 5.21 3.88
N LEU A 66 3.99 4.27 4.01
CA LEU A 66 4.26 2.84 3.87
C LEU A 66 4.66 2.49 2.43
N ALA A 67 3.93 3.02 1.44
CA ALA A 67 4.27 2.83 0.03
C ALA A 67 5.66 3.37 -0.33
N GLU A 68 6.00 4.58 0.13
CA GLU A 68 7.34 5.15 -0.08
C GLU A 68 8.44 4.32 0.57
N ARG A 69 8.18 3.76 1.76
CA ARG A 69 9.11 2.83 2.43
C ARG A 69 9.30 1.57 1.59
N LEU A 70 8.20 0.94 1.17
CA LEU A 70 8.23 -0.29 0.36
C LEU A 70 8.89 -0.08 -1.01
N ILE A 71 8.64 1.05 -1.68
CA ILE A 71 9.33 1.39 -2.95
C ILE A 71 10.83 1.50 -2.71
N ARG A 72 11.26 2.17 -1.64
CA ARG A 72 12.70 2.27 -1.29
C ARG A 72 13.32 0.91 -1.01
N GLU A 73 12.64 0.06 -0.26
CA GLU A 73 13.08 -1.31 0.01
C GLU A 73 13.21 -2.13 -1.29
N VAL A 74 12.19 -2.08 -2.17
CA VAL A 74 12.23 -2.77 -3.47
C VAL A 74 13.37 -2.23 -4.34
N ALA A 75 13.56 -0.91 -4.40
CA ALA A 75 14.64 -0.30 -5.18
C ALA A 75 16.03 -0.71 -4.66
N GLN A 76 16.21 -0.70 -3.33
CA GLN A 76 17.45 -1.15 -2.68
C GLN A 76 17.74 -2.63 -2.96
N ASP A 77 16.73 -3.49 -2.84
CA ASP A 77 16.84 -4.92 -3.11
C ASP A 77 17.20 -5.21 -4.59
N LEU A 78 16.79 -4.34 -5.51
CA LEU A 78 17.13 -4.42 -6.93
C LEU A 78 18.48 -3.78 -7.28
N GLY A 79 19.20 -3.23 -6.30
CA GLY A 79 20.54 -2.67 -6.46
C GLY A 79 20.58 -1.21 -6.92
N ASP A 80 19.48 -0.47 -6.75
CA ASP A 80 19.47 0.99 -6.91
C ASP A 80 20.03 1.62 -5.62
N HIS A 81 21.25 2.17 -5.69
CA HIS A 81 22.00 2.77 -4.58
C HIS A 81 22.11 4.28 -4.73
#